data_AF-A0A291BBY2-F1
#
_entry.id   AF-A0A291BBY2-F1
#
_cell.length_a   1.000
_cell.length_b   1.000
_cell.length_c   1.000
_cell.angle_alpha   90.00
_cell.angle_beta   90.00
_cell.angle_gamma   90.00
#
_symmetry.space_group_name_H-M   'P 1'
#
loop_
_entity.id
_entity.type
_entity.pdbx_description
1 polymer ?
#
loop_
_entity_poly.entity_id
_entity_poly.type
_entity_poly.pdbx_seq_one_letter_code
_entity_poly.pdbx_strand_id
1 'polypeptide(L)' 'MAHKKYFWLKVQRWEKKEEALKKTNEATKRLIKKKEVINFNTVAEEAGVSKAWLYKESDVAERIKRIRDQSSDKK' A
#
# COMPACT_ATOMS: atom_id res chain seq x y z
N MET A 1 18.46 -13.32 -28.72
CA MET A 1 18.18 -13.90 -27.38
C MET A 1 17.99 -12.79 -26.32
N ALA A 2 16.97 -11.92 -26.47
CA ALA A 2 16.70 -10.87 -25.45
C ALA A 2 15.20 -10.70 -25.14
N HIS A 3 14.28 -11.22 -25.96
CA HIS A 3 12.85 -10.96 -25.80
C HIS A 3 12.18 -11.67 -24.62
N LYS A 4 12.65 -12.85 -24.19
CA LYS A 4 12.02 -13.58 -23.07
C LYS A 4 12.27 -12.91 -21.70
N LYS A 5 13.45 -12.33 -21.46
CA LYS A 5 13.81 -11.77 -20.14
C LYS A 5 12.97 -10.55 -19.75
N TYR A 6 12.61 -9.69 -20.70
CA TYR A 6 11.81 -8.48 -20.44
C TYR A 6 10.34 -8.77 -20.13
N PHE A 7 9.78 -9.87 -20.64
CA PHE A 7 8.38 -10.21 -20.42
C PHE A 7 8.14 -10.69 -18.97
N TRP A 8 8.98 -11.61 -18.48
CA TRP A 8 8.90 -12.13 -17.11
C TRP A 8 9.15 -11.06 -16.05
N LEU A 9 10.08 -10.14 -16.30
CA LEU A 9 10.33 -9.00 -15.41
C LEU A 9 9.11 -8.06 -15.30
N LYS A 10 8.33 -7.93 -16.38
CA LYS A 10 7.07 -7.19 -16.31
C LYS A 10 6.05 -7.96 -15.49
N VAL A 11 5.74 -9.21 -15.82
CA VAL A 11 4.71 -10.01 -15.11
C VAL A 11 4.96 -10.07 -13.60
N GLN A 12 6.20 -10.34 -13.19
CA GLN A 12 6.60 -10.35 -11.77
C GLN A 12 6.36 -9.03 -11.03
N ARG A 13 6.45 -7.89 -11.74
CA ARG A 13 6.21 -6.57 -11.16
C ARG A 13 4.72 -6.30 -10.96
N TRP A 14 3.86 -6.86 -11.81
CA TRP A 14 2.40 -6.75 -11.67
C TRP A 14 1.90 -7.58 -10.50
N GLU A 15 2.35 -8.83 -10.36
CA GLU A 15 1.97 -9.71 -9.23
C GLU A 15 2.35 -9.10 -7.88
N LYS A 16 3.60 -8.61 -7.74
CA LYS A 16 4.07 -7.97 -6.52
C LYS A 16 3.31 -6.69 -6.19
N LYS A 17 2.88 -5.93 -7.22
CA LYS A 17 2.06 -4.74 -7.04
C LYS A 17 0.69 -5.10 -6.48
N GLU A 18 0.03 -6.12 -7.05
CA GLU A 18 -1.29 -6.55 -6.60
C GLU A 18 -1.25 -7.11 -5.18
N GLU A 19 -0.22 -7.89 -4.84
CA GLU A 19 -0.02 -8.40 -3.49
C GLU A 19 0.18 -7.25 -2.48
N ALA A 20 1.03 -6.28 -2.80
CA ALA A 20 1.25 -5.11 -1.95
C ALA A 20 -0.02 -4.26 -1.77
N LEU A 21 -0.86 -4.14 -2.81
CA LEU A 21 -2.17 -3.50 -2.72
C LEU A 21 -3.11 -4.26 -1.77
N LYS A 22 -3.19 -5.59 -1.90
CA LYS A 22 -4.00 -6.43 -1.00
C LYS A 22 -3.55 -6.27 0.46
N LYS A 23 -2.25 -6.38 0.73
CA LYS A 23 -1.67 -6.19 2.07
C LYS A 23 -1.98 -4.81 2.64
N THR A 24 -1.82 -3.76 1.83
CA THR A 24 -2.13 -2.37 2.25
C THR A 24 -3.61 -2.21 2.63
N ASN A 25 -4.50 -2.82 1.86
CA ASN A 25 -5.94 -2.79 2.13
C ASN A 25 -6.29 -3.49 3.44
N GLU A 26 -5.72 -4.67 3.65
CA GLU A 26 -5.92 -5.44 4.88
C GLU A 26 -5.34 -4.74 6.10
N ALA A 27 -4.13 -4.22 5.99
CA ALA A 27 -3.49 -3.43 7.04
C ALA A 27 -4.34 -2.23 7.43
N THR A 28 -4.87 -1.51 6.44
CA THR A 28 -5.74 -0.36 6.72
C THR A 28 -7.01 -0.79 7.46
N LYS A 29 -7.66 -1.89 7.07
CA LYS A 29 -8.82 -2.44 7.80
C LYS A 29 -8.47 -2.83 9.24
N ARG A 30 -7.30 -3.44 9.45
CA ARG A 30 -6.80 -3.80 10.79
C ARG A 30 -6.56 -2.57 11.65
N LEU A 31 -5.90 -1.54 11.11
CA LEU A 31 -5.66 -0.27 11.81
C LEU A 31 -6.96 0.43 12.20
N ILE A 32 -7.96 0.47 11.30
CA ILE A 32 -9.30 0.98 11.61
C ILE A 32 -9.93 0.21 12.79
N LYS A 33 -9.85 -1.13 12.77
CA LYS A 33 -10.41 -1.98 13.83
C LYS A 33 -9.68 -1.79 15.17
N LYS A 34 -8.36 -1.60 15.13
CA LYS A 34 -7.52 -1.29 16.30
C LYS A 34 -7.69 0.15 16.79
N LYS A 35 -8.40 1.01 16.05
CA LYS A 35 -8.49 2.47 16.28
C LYS A 35 -7.10 3.13 16.37
N GLU A 36 -6.14 2.59 15.62
CA GLU A 36 -4.80 3.14 15.55
C GLU A 36 -4.71 4.26 14.50
N VAL A 37 -3.66 5.07 14.63
CA VAL A 37 -3.41 6.16 13.68
C VAL A 37 -3.07 5.58 12.32
N ILE A 38 -3.83 5.97 11.30
CA ILE A 38 -3.60 5.55 9.92
C ILE A 38 -2.70 6.60 9.26
N ASN A 39 -1.41 6.30 9.19
CA ASN A 39 -0.43 7.12 8.49
C ASN A 39 0.50 6.22 7.65
N PHE A 40 1.38 6.81 6.86
CA PHE A 40 2.26 6.06 5.97
C PHE A 40 3.21 5.11 6.72
N ASN A 41 3.65 5.46 7.93
CA ASN A 41 4.54 4.60 8.72
C ASN A 41 3.78 3.39 9.26
N THR A 42 2.64 3.61 9.92
CA THR A 42 1.85 2.53 10.52
C THR A 42 1.29 1.59 9.46
N VAL A 43 0.86 2.13 8.32
CA VAL A 43 0.41 1.32 7.19
C VAL A 43 1.57 0.52 6.58
N ALA A 44 2.77 1.10 6.45
CA ALA A 44 3.94 0.38 5.94
C ALA A 44 4.34 -0.79 6.85
N GLU A 45 4.36 -0.54 8.17
CA GLU A 45 4.72 -1.54 9.18
C GLU A 45 3.68 -2.66 9.24
N GLU A 46 2.38 -2.33 9.29
CA GLU A 46 1.31 -3.34 9.37
C GLU A 46 1.15 -4.12 8.04
N ALA A 47 1.34 -3.49 6.89
CA ALA A 47 1.26 -4.16 5.58
C ALA A 47 2.55 -4.89 5.18
N GLY A 48 3.67 -4.65 5.87
CA GLY A 48 4.98 -5.19 5.50
C GLY A 48 5.47 -4.70 4.14
N VAL A 49 5.14 -3.46 3.77
CA VAL A 49 5.58 -2.83 2.52
C VAL A 49 6.52 -1.66 2.81
N SER A 50 7.39 -1.31 1.86
CA SER A 50 8.29 -0.18 2.05
C SER A 50 7.55 1.15 1.89
N LYS A 51 7.91 2.15 2.68
CA LYS A 51 7.40 3.53 2.54
C LYS A 51 7.65 4.08 1.13
N ALA A 52 8.82 3.78 0.58
CA ALA A 52 9.18 4.18 -0.79
C ALA A 52 8.19 3.65 -1.83
N TRP A 53 7.69 2.42 -1.65
CA TRP A 53 6.65 1.87 -2.53
C TRP A 53 5.31 2.59 -2.35
N LEU A 54 4.90 2.88 -1.10
CA LEU A 54 3.69 3.64 -0.82
C LEU A 54 3.71 5.04 -1.46
N TYR A 55 4.86 5.73 -1.44
CA TYR A 55 5.02 7.03 -2.10
C TYR A 55 5.10 6.92 -3.63
N LYS A 56 5.66 5.83 -4.13
CA LYS A 56 5.80 5.60 -5.58
C LYS A 56 4.45 5.35 -6.25
N GLU A 57 3.51 4.74 -5.53
CA GLU A 57 2.18 4.46 -6.04
C GLU A 57 1.18 5.52 -5.57
N SER A 58 0.97 6.54 -6.41
CA SER A 58 0.12 7.71 -6.12
C SER A 58 -1.27 7.33 -5.62
N ASP A 59 -1.89 6.31 -6.22
CA ASP A 59 -3.24 5.86 -5.88
C ASP A 59 -3.33 5.36 -4.44
N VAL A 60 -2.27 4.66 -3.98
CA VAL A 60 -2.15 4.17 -2.62
C VAL A 60 -1.91 5.33 -1.66
N ALA A 61 -1.01 6.25 -2.02
CA ALA A 61 -0.71 7.42 -1.21
C ALA A 61 -1.95 8.31 -0.99
N GLU A 62 -2.72 8.58 -2.05
CA GLU A 62 -3.96 9.33 -1.94
C GLU A 62 -4.98 8.62 -1.07
N ARG A 63 -5.09 7.30 -1.19
CA ARG A 63 -6.04 6.53 -0.39
C ARG A 63 -5.70 6.55 1.10
N ILE A 64 -4.42 6.42 1.46
CA ILE A 64 -3.96 6.56 2.85
C ILE A 64 -4.27 7.97 3.37
N LYS A 65 -4.01 9.01 2.58
CA LYS A 65 -4.36 10.40 2.93
C LYS A 65 -5.86 10.56 3.17
N ARG A 66 -6.70 10.13 2.22
CA ARG A 66 -8.17 10.18 2.34
C ARG A 66 -8.66 9.51 3.62
N ILE A 67 -8.16 8.33 3.93
CA ILE A 67 -8.56 7.58 5.13
C ILE A 67 -8.06 8.27 6.40
N ARG A 68 -6.84 8.80 6.39
CA ARG A 68 -6.30 9.58 7.51
C ARG A 68 -7.17 10.80 7.81
N ASP A 69 -7.52 11.56 6.78
CA ASP A 69 -8.31 12.79 6.91
C ASP A 69 -9.73 12.45 7.40
N GLN A 70 -10.34 11.37 6.91
CA GLN A 70 -11.60 10.83 7.44
C GLN A 70 -11.52 10.32 8.89
N SER A 71 -10.35 9.86 9.33
CA SER A 71 -10.16 9.38 10.70
C SER A 71 -9.90 10.53 11.68
N SER A 72 -9.33 11.65 11.22
CA SER A 72 -9.13 12.85 12.03
C SER A 72 -10.41 13.66 12.23
N ASP A 73 -11.34 13.60 11.28
CA ASP A 73 -12.60 14.37 11.32
C ASP A 73 -13.63 13.78 12.29
N LYS A 74 -13.49 12.51 12.69
CA LYS A 74 -14.38 11.84 13.66
C LYS A 74 -14.11 12.20 15.12
N LYS A 75 -13.53 13.37 15.41
CA LYS A 75 -13.20 13.79 16.76
C LYS A 75 -14.33 14.59 17.40
#